data_AF-A0A506RQE4-F1
#
_entry.id   AF-A0A506RQE4-F1
#
_cell.length_a   1.000
_cell.length_b   1.000
_cell.length_c   1.000
_cell.angle_alpha   90.00
_cell.angle_beta   90.00
_cell.angle_gamma   90.00
#
_symmetry.space_group_name_H-M   'P 1'
#
loop_
_entity.id
_entity.type
_entity.pdbx_description
1 polymer ?
#
loop_
_entity_poly.entity_id
_entity_poly.type
_entity_poly.pdbx_seq_one_letter_code
_entity_poly.pdbx_strand_id
1 'polypeptide(L)'
;MNSQAKYLGYAGLVPFLALNIALFTQVYPSTLIYILFTQYSAVLLSFFGGIHWYDAVSSKRTGHQLYVAMLPTIIGWICLSQTGAHWALGVLSISYLLILFYDKQVLTLPKDMVVEYTKLRMTLTTVVVLSHAVMIFAR
;
A
#
# COMPACT_ATOMS: atom_id res chain seq x y z
N MET A 1 -1.92 -10.64 18.14
CA MET A 1 -1.27 -10.80 16.81
C MET A 1 0.21 -11.16 16.97
N ASN A 2 0.70 -12.13 16.20
CA ASN A 2 2.09 -12.62 16.26
C ASN A 2 3.10 -11.47 16.05
N SER A 3 4.14 -11.40 16.89
CA SER A 3 5.22 -10.41 16.82
C SER A 3 5.91 -10.40 15.45
N GLN A 4 6.11 -11.55 14.82
CA GLN A 4 6.71 -11.65 13.48
C GLN A 4 5.88 -10.89 12.44
N ALA A 5 4.55 -11.01 12.48
CA ALA A 5 3.66 -10.29 11.57
C ALA A 5 3.75 -8.77 11.78
N LYS A 6 3.86 -8.31 13.03
CA LYS A 6 4.08 -6.88 13.34
C LYS A 6 5.41 -6.40 12.76
N TYR A 7 6.51 -7.12 13.01
CA TYR A 7 7.83 -6.76 12.51
C TYR A 7 7.89 -6.71 10.98
N LEU A 8 7.37 -7.71 10.29
CA LEU A 8 7.35 -7.73 8.82
C LEU A 8 6.46 -6.62 8.26
N GLY A 9 5.34 -6.30 8.93
CA GLY A 9 4.51 -5.15 8.57
C GLY A 9 5.28 -3.83 8.61
N TYR A 10 6.04 -3.59 9.67
CA TYR A 10 6.89 -2.40 9.77
C TYR A 10 8.10 -2.44 8.81
N ALA A 11 8.70 -3.60 8.58
CA ALA A 11 9.79 -3.76 7.63
C ALA A 11 9.37 -3.40 6.20
N GLY A 12 8.10 -3.59 5.85
CA GLY A 12 7.52 -3.12 4.59
C GLY A 12 7.57 -1.58 4.39
N LEU A 13 7.81 -0.79 5.44
CA LEU A 13 8.01 0.66 5.31
C LEU A 13 9.43 1.05 4.90
N VAL A 14 10.39 0.13 4.99
CA VAL A 14 11.81 0.43 4.77
C VAL A 14 12.04 1.04 3.38
N PRO A 15 11.52 0.50 2.27
CA PRO A 15 11.77 1.10 0.96
C PRO A 15 11.12 2.48 0.81
N PHE A 16 9.96 2.73 1.41
CA PHE A 16 9.32 4.06 1.39
C PHE A 16 10.20 5.11 2.05
N LEU A 17 10.68 4.82 3.26
CA LEU A 17 11.50 5.74 4.04
C LEU A 17 12.89 5.92 3.41
N ALA A 18 13.53 4.83 2.98
CA ALA A 18 14.84 4.87 2.36
C ALA A 18 14.84 5.70 1.07
N LEU A 19 13.83 5.53 0.21
CA LEU A 19 13.71 6.30 -1.03
C LEU A 19 13.40 7.78 -0.77
N ASN A 20 12.60 8.09 0.24
CA ASN A 20 12.37 9.47 0.67
C ASN A 20 13.67 10.13 1.15
N ILE A 21 14.45 9.45 1.98
CA ILE A 21 15.76 9.96 2.43
C ILE A 21 16.69 10.14 1.24
N ALA A 22 16.79 9.14 0.37
CA ALA A 22 17.66 9.17 -0.82
C ALA A 22 17.36 10.38 -1.72
N LEU A 23 16.09 10.80 -1.84
CA LEU A 23 15.68 11.96 -2.62
C LEU A 23 16.44 13.24 -2.24
N PHE A 24 16.72 13.42 -0.94
CA PHE A 24 17.41 14.60 -0.41
C PHE A 24 18.93 14.48 -0.40
N THR A 25 19.48 13.28 -0.60
CA THR A 25 20.94 13.07 -0.63
C THR A 25 21.60 13.46 -1.95
N GLN A 26 20.81 13.55 -3.03
CA GLN A 26 21.28 13.75 -4.41
C GLN A 26 22.32 12.72 -4.91
N VAL A 27 22.48 11.59 -4.22
CA VAL A 27 23.39 10.51 -4.62
C VAL A 27 22.91 9.81 -5.90
N TYR A 28 21.59 9.74 -6.11
CA TYR A 28 20.96 9.11 -7.27
C TYR A 28 20.09 10.11 -8.03
N PRO A 29 19.89 9.92 -9.35
CA PRO A 29 18.95 10.72 -10.13
C PRO A 29 17.54 10.65 -9.53
N SER A 30 16.91 11.81 -9.32
CA SER A 30 15.56 11.89 -8.75
C SER A 30 14.55 11.04 -9.55
N THR A 31 14.66 11.04 -10.89
CA THR A 31 13.84 10.19 -11.77
C THR A 31 13.91 8.71 -11.39
N LEU A 32 15.09 8.18 -11.09
CA LEU A 32 15.24 6.78 -10.67
C LEU A 32 14.55 6.52 -9.34
N ILE A 33 14.69 7.45 -8.39
CA ILE A 33 14.05 7.35 -7.07
C ILE A 33 12.52 7.32 -7.21
N TYR A 34 11.94 8.19 -8.05
CA TYR A 34 10.51 8.21 -8.32
C TYR A 34 10.01 6.91 -8.98
N ILE A 35 10.79 6.36 -9.93
CA ILE A 35 10.46 5.09 -10.57
C ILE A 35 10.41 3.96 -9.53
N LEU A 36 11.47 3.83 -8.72
CA LEU A 36 11.57 2.79 -7.69
C LEU A 36 10.48 2.93 -6.62
N PHE A 37 10.17 4.16 -6.23
CA PHE A 37 9.10 4.44 -5.27
C PHE A 37 7.73 4.02 -5.82
N THR A 38 7.44 4.39 -7.06
CA THR A 38 6.17 4.03 -7.73
C THR A 38 6.07 2.52 -7.89
N GLN A 39 7.15 1.85 -8.29
CA GLN A 39 7.25 0.39 -8.41
C GLN A 39 6.95 -0.32 -7.10
N TYR A 40 7.66 0.04 -6.04
CA TYR A 40 7.45 -0.58 -4.74
C TYR A 40 6.03 -0.32 -4.20
N SER A 41 5.54 0.91 -4.37
CA SER A 41 4.20 1.30 -3.94
C SER A 41 3.11 0.50 -4.65
N ALA A 42 3.23 0.29 -5.96
CA ALA A 42 2.28 -0.52 -6.72
C ALA A 42 2.33 -2.01 -6.33
N VAL A 43 3.53 -2.57 -6.11
CA VAL A 43 3.70 -3.97 -5.68
C VAL A 43 3.14 -4.19 -4.28
N LEU A 44 3.36 -3.27 -3.34
CA LEU A 44 2.78 -3.39 -2.01
C LEU A 44 1.25 -3.18 -2.04
N LEU A 45 0.74 -2.31 -2.92
CA LEU A 45 -0.69 -2.10 -3.08
C LEU A 45 -1.38 -3.39 -3.58
N SER A 46 -0.82 -4.07 -4.58
CA SER A 46 -1.37 -5.31 -5.13
C SER A 46 -1.44 -6.44 -4.09
N PHE A 47 -0.50 -6.48 -3.14
CA PHE A 47 -0.54 -7.42 -2.02
C PHE A 47 -1.84 -7.31 -1.19
N PHE A 48 -2.41 -6.12 -0.99
CA PHE A 48 -3.71 -5.98 -0.31
C PHE A 48 -4.87 -6.55 -1.13
N GLY A 49 -4.81 -6.44 -2.46
CA GLY A 49 -5.74 -7.14 -3.34
C GLY A 49 -5.71 -8.65 -3.09
N GLY A 50 -4.50 -9.22 -3.00
CA GLY A 50 -4.31 -10.64 -2.64
C GLY A 50 -4.92 -11.02 -1.30
N ILE A 51 -4.77 -10.17 -0.27
CA ILE A 51 -5.38 -10.40 1.06
C ILE A 51 -6.90 -10.47 0.96
N HIS A 52 -7.53 -9.50 0.29
CA HIS A 52 -8.99 -9.46 0.14
C HIS A 52 -9.52 -10.62 -0.69
N TRP A 53 -8.80 -11.02 -1.73
CA TRP A 53 -9.16 -12.19 -2.52
C TRP A 53 -9.11 -13.47 -1.69
N TYR A 54 -8.01 -13.67 -0.94
CA TYR A 54 -7.84 -14.85 -0.08
C TYR A 54 -8.87 -14.90 1.05
N ASP A 55 -9.18 -13.77 1.68
CA ASP A 55 -10.21 -13.68 2.73
C ASP A 55 -11.60 -14.03 2.18
N ALA A 56 -11.94 -13.54 0.99
CA ALA A 56 -13.20 -13.88 0.32
C ALA A 56 -13.28 -15.39 0.02
N VAL A 57 -12.24 -15.96 -0.57
CA VAL A 57 -12.17 -17.40 -0.91
C VAL A 57 -12.25 -18.27 0.34
N SER A 58 -11.47 -17.94 1.38
CA SER A 58 -11.43 -18.70 2.64
C SER A 58 -12.76 -18.65 3.37
N SER A 59 -13.46 -17.53 3.26
CA SER A 59 -14.80 -17.33 3.82
C SER A 59 -15.94 -17.85 2.92
N LYS A 60 -15.62 -18.49 1.78
CA LYS A 60 -16.58 -18.92 0.74
C LYS A 60 -17.54 -17.80 0.28
N ARG A 61 -17.08 -16.55 0.33
CA ARG A 61 -17.83 -15.38 -0.13
C ARG A 61 -17.76 -15.32 -1.66
N THR A 62 -18.92 -15.30 -2.30
CA THR A 62 -19.06 -15.00 -3.72
C THR A 62 -19.67 -13.60 -3.85
N GLY A 63 -18.96 -12.66 -4.48
CA GLY A 63 -19.51 -11.32 -4.71
C GLY A 63 -18.48 -10.20 -4.74
N HIS A 64 -18.92 -9.01 -4.32
CA HIS A 64 -18.22 -7.72 -4.48
C HIS A 64 -16.74 -7.74 -4.05
N GLN A 65 -16.40 -8.41 -2.94
CA GLN A 65 -15.02 -8.46 -2.43
C GLN A 65 -14.02 -9.08 -3.41
N LEU A 66 -14.42 -10.09 -4.18
CA LEU A 66 -13.56 -10.70 -5.20
C LEU A 66 -13.24 -9.72 -6.33
N TYR A 67 -14.20 -8.88 -6.72
CA TYR A 67 -13.99 -7.86 -7.74
C TYR A 67 -13.14 -6.71 -7.21
N VAL A 68 -13.43 -6.23 -5.99
CA VAL A 68 -12.62 -5.17 -5.35
C VAL A 68 -11.18 -5.60 -5.15
N ALA A 69 -10.96 -6.87 -4.80
CA ALA A 69 -9.63 -7.43 -4.63
C ALA A 69 -8.75 -7.35 -5.89
N MET A 70 -9.34 -7.21 -7.08
CA MET A 70 -8.58 -7.02 -8.33
C MET A 70 -8.13 -5.57 -8.53
N LEU A 71 -8.85 -4.59 -7.96
CA LEU A 71 -8.60 -3.16 -8.18
C LEU A 71 -7.19 -2.74 -7.76
N PRO A 72 -6.63 -3.12 -6.59
CA PRO A 72 -5.28 -2.74 -6.20
C PRO A 72 -4.21 -3.13 -7.23
N THR A 73 -4.31 -4.34 -7.79
CA THR A 73 -3.37 -4.84 -8.82
C THR A 73 -3.53 -4.09 -10.13
N ILE A 74 -4.77 -3.87 -10.59
CA ILE A 74 -5.05 -3.14 -11.85
C ILE A 74 -4.58 -1.68 -11.74
N ILE A 75 -4.91 -1.00 -10.63
CA ILE A 75 -4.50 0.38 -10.38
C ILE A 75 -2.97 0.46 -10.33
N GLY A 76 -2.33 -0.45 -9.59
CA GLY A 76 -0.88 -0.55 -9.53
C GLY A 76 -0.27 -0.70 -10.93
N TRP A 77 -0.76 -1.67 -11.72
CA TRP A 77 -0.28 -1.89 -13.08
C TRP A 77 -0.45 -0.68 -14.01
N ILE A 78 -1.58 0.03 -13.92
CA ILE A 78 -1.82 1.26 -14.70
C ILE A 78 -0.82 2.35 -14.30
N CYS A 79 -0.58 2.54 -12.99
CA CYS A 79 0.40 3.51 -12.50
C CYS A 79 1.83 3.17 -12.96
N LEU A 80 2.19 1.89 -13.03
CA LEU A 80 3.47 1.42 -13.55
C LEU A 80 3.59 1.59 -15.07
N SER A 81 2.53 1.31 -15.81
CA SER A 81 2.51 1.47 -17.26
C SER A 81 2.63 2.95 -17.66
N GLN A 82 2.22 3.87 -16.77
CA GLN A 82 2.36 5.31 -16.93
C GLN A 82 3.39 5.91 -15.97
N THR A 83 4.49 5.19 -15.77
CA THR A 83 5.59 5.64 -14.90
C THR A 83 6.05 7.05 -15.29
N GLY A 84 6.06 7.96 -14.31
CA GLY A 84 6.42 9.37 -14.50
C GLY A 84 5.23 10.34 -14.62
N ALA A 85 4.00 9.84 -14.80
CA ALA A 85 2.80 10.68 -14.79
C ALA A 85 2.65 11.43 -13.46
N HIS A 86 2.23 12.69 -13.53
CA HIS A 86 2.07 13.56 -12.34
C HIS A 86 0.99 13.06 -11.37
N TRP A 87 0.00 12.32 -11.88
CA TRP A 87 -1.13 11.81 -11.09
C TRP A 87 -0.86 10.47 -10.40
N ALA A 88 0.16 9.70 -10.83
CA ALA A 88 0.35 8.30 -10.41
C ALA A 88 0.54 8.15 -8.89
N LEU A 89 1.39 9.00 -8.30
CA LEU A 89 1.62 8.99 -6.85
C LEU A 89 0.36 9.36 -6.05
N GLY A 90 -0.45 10.29 -6.57
CA GLY A 90 -1.71 10.68 -5.95
C GLY A 90 -2.72 9.53 -5.96
N VAL A 91 -2.87 8.86 -7.10
CA VAL A 91 -3.77 7.70 -7.25
C VAL A 91 -3.34 6.54 -6.35
N LEU A 92 -2.04 6.22 -6.30
CA LEU A 92 -1.52 5.19 -5.39
C LEU A 92 -1.82 5.56 -3.93
N SER A 93 -1.49 6.79 -3.51
CA SER A 93 -1.74 7.28 -2.13
C SER A 93 -3.21 7.16 -1.72
N ILE A 94 -4.13 7.62 -2.58
CA ILE A 94 -5.58 7.52 -2.34
C ILE A 94 -6.01 6.05 -2.26
N SER A 95 -5.45 5.18 -3.10
CA SER A 95 -5.77 3.75 -3.10
C SER A 95 -5.42 3.08 -1.76
N TYR A 96 -4.32 3.47 -1.11
CA TYR A 96 -3.99 3.00 0.25
C TYR A 96 -5.01 3.43 1.31
N LEU A 97 -5.58 4.64 1.18
CA LEU A 97 -6.63 5.10 2.08
C LEU A 97 -7.94 4.36 1.84
N LEU A 98 -8.31 4.17 0.57
CA LEU A 98 -9.52 3.44 0.18
C LEU A 98 -9.46 1.98 0.64
N ILE A 99 -8.32 1.32 0.46
CA ILE A 99 -8.18 -0.07 0.92
C ILE A 99 -8.19 -0.17 2.45
N LEU A 100 -7.60 0.80 3.17
CA LEU A 100 -7.70 0.85 4.64
C LEU A 100 -9.14 1.04 5.14
N PHE A 101 -9.92 1.85 4.43
CA PHE A 101 -11.35 2.02 4.72
C PHE A 101 -12.11 0.72 4.45
N TYR A 102 -11.84 0.09 3.31
CA TYR A 102 -12.44 -1.19 2.93
C TYR A 102 -12.06 -2.34 3.88
N ASP A 103 -10.81 -2.38 4.35
CA ASP A 103 -10.30 -3.31 5.37
C ASP A 103 -11.20 -3.30 6.61
N LYS A 104 -11.56 -2.11 7.10
CA LYS A 104 -12.41 -1.95 8.30
C LYS A 104 -13.84 -2.44 8.10
N GLN A 105 -14.32 -2.47 6.87
CA GLN A 105 -15.71 -2.84 6.56
C GLN A 105 -15.86 -4.32 6.25
N VAL A 106 -14.85 -4.93 5.63
CA VAL A 106 -15.01 -6.23 4.95
C VAL A 106 -14.14 -7.34 5.53
N LEU A 107 -12.97 -7.03 6.11
CA LEU A 107 -12.11 -8.09 6.64
C LEU A 107 -12.72 -8.71 7.90
N THR A 108 -12.94 -10.02 7.85
CA THR A 108 -13.47 -10.79 8.97
C THR A 108 -12.32 -11.35 9.79
N LEU A 109 -11.86 -10.58 10.77
CA LEU A 109 -10.82 -11.01 11.70
C LEU A 109 -11.41 -11.43 13.06
N PRO A 110 -10.77 -12.37 13.78
CA PRO A 110 -11.11 -12.67 15.17
C PRO A 110 -11.10 -11.40 16.05
N LYS A 111 -12.06 -11.28 16.98
CA LYS A 111 -12.27 -10.05 17.79
C LYS A 111 -11.02 -9.58 18.53
N ASP A 112 -10.22 -10.52 19.02
CA ASP A 112 -8.95 -10.30 19.71
C ASP A 112 -7.84 -9.78 18.77
N MET A 113 -7.96 -10.00 17.47
CA MET A 113 -6.98 -9.58 16.46
C MET A 113 -7.39 -8.29 15.73
N VAL A 114 -8.69 -8.02 15.56
CA VAL A 114 -9.22 -6.86 14.80
C VAL A 114 -8.56 -5.56 15.26
N VAL A 115 -8.56 -5.27 16.56
CA VAL A 115 -8.07 -3.99 17.09
C VAL A 115 -6.57 -3.81 16.81
N GLU A 116 -5.77 -4.85 17.04
CA GLU A 116 -4.33 -4.79 16.80
C GLU A 116 -4.00 -4.65 15.31
N TYR A 117 -4.71 -5.40 14.45
CA TYR A 117 -4.53 -5.34 13.00
C TYR A 117 -4.92 -3.96 12.46
N THR A 118 -6.08 -3.44 12.85
CA THR A 118 -6.52 -2.10 12.42
C THR A 118 -5.56 -1.02 12.88
N LYS A 119 -5.05 -1.08 14.12
CA LYS A 119 -4.05 -0.13 14.63
C LYS A 119 -2.76 -0.19 13.80
N LEU A 120 -2.26 -1.40 13.53
CA LEU A 120 -1.08 -1.59 12.68
C LEU A 120 -1.32 -0.99 11.29
N ARG A 121 -2.41 -1.35 10.62
CA ARG A 121 -2.76 -0.84 9.28
C ARG A 121 -2.87 0.68 9.24
N MET A 122 -3.50 1.30 10.24
CA MET A 122 -3.54 2.76 10.36
C MET A 122 -2.13 3.35 10.40
N THR A 123 -1.25 2.87 11.28
CA THR A 123 0.13 3.38 11.38
C THR A 123 0.90 3.20 10.07
N LEU A 124 0.86 2.01 9.46
CA LEU A 124 1.57 1.74 8.22
C LEU A 124 1.06 2.63 7.08
N THR A 125 -0.26 2.70 6.89
CA THR A 125 -0.86 3.51 5.83
C THR A 125 -0.57 5.00 6.03
N THR A 126 -0.60 5.51 7.27
CA THR A 126 -0.22 6.91 7.54
C THR A 126 1.21 7.19 7.08
N VAL A 127 2.17 6.31 7.41
CA VAL A 127 3.57 6.50 6.98
C VAL A 127 3.69 6.43 5.46
N VAL A 128 3.01 5.49 4.81
CA VAL A 128 3.00 5.38 3.34
C VAL A 128 2.40 6.61 2.68
N VAL A 129 1.29 7.15 3.17
CA VAL A 129 0.63 8.33 2.61
C VAL A 129 1.49 9.58 2.80
N LEU A 130 2.11 9.75 3.97
CA LEU A 130 3.07 10.85 4.19
C LEU A 130 4.28 10.72 3.27
N SER A 131 4.78 9.51 3.06
CA SER A 131 5.87 9.23 2.12
C SER A 131 5.49 9.59 0.67
N HIS A 132 4.24 9.34 0.26
CA HIS A 132 3.74 9.80 -1.05
C HIS A 132 3.63 11.32 -1.10
N ALA A 133 3.15 11.96 -0.03
CA ALA A 133 3.04 13.42 0.03
C ALA A 133 4.41 14.08 -0.14
N VAL A 134 5.44 13.61 0.57
CA VAL A 134 6.81 14.10 0.39
C VAL A 134 7.27 13.95 -1.06
N MET A 135 7.10 12.77 -1.67
CA MET A 135 7.45 12.55 -3.07
C MET A 135 6.72 13.50 -4.03
N ILE A 136 5.42 13.76 -3.80
CA ILE A 136 4.62 14.64 -4.64
C ILE A 136 5.07 16.11 -4.53
N PHE A 137 5.35 16.58 -3.31
CA PHE A 137 5.69 17.99 -3.08
C PHE A 137 7.18 18.31 -3.22
N ALA A 138 8.05 17.31 -3.19
CA ALA A 138 9.49 17.46 -3.43
C ALA A 138 9.88 17.28 -4.91
N ARG A 139 8.91 16.97 -5.79
CA ARG A 139 9.12 16.85 -7.24
C ARG A 139 9.24 18.22 -7.90
#